data_AF-A0A6A4KW08-F1
#
_entry.id   AF-A0A6A4KW08-F1
#
_cell.length_a   1.000
_cell.length_b   1.000
_cell.length_c   1.000
_cell.angle_alpha   90.00
_cell.angle_beta   90.00
_cell.angle_gamma   90.00
#
_symmetry.space_group_name_H-M   'P 1'
#
loop_
_entity.id
_entity.type
_entity.pdbx_description
1 polymer ?
#
loop_
_entity_poly.entity_id
_entity_poly.type
_entity_poly.pdbx_seq_one_letter_code
_entity_poly.pdbx_strand_id
1 'polypeptide(L)'
;MGILTVDFPAAAAGLPEGCESVDQITSDDMSPNFAKATTLLQDPLERILDEVRPDCLVADMFFTWATEAAAKFGIPRLVFHGTSFFALCATENMRLYKPQRQVSSDDEPFFVPDLPHQIKLTKMQLPEHERSESETDFARIAASMEESELLSFGVIVNSFYELETKYADYYRDVLKRRAWHIGPVSLCNREVEDKAQRGKEASIDKHESCLKWLDSKKPNSVIYICFGSVVKFDVSQLYEIAMGLEYSGQQFIWVVRRGENENESEEWLPEGNISLDIDNCDLTNKRRRPTITPRG
;
A
#
# COMPACT_ATOMS: atom_id res chain seq x y z
N MET A 1 20.84 -20.01 3.86
CA MET A 1 19.43 -20.33 3.56
C MET A 1 19.11 -19.75 2.20
N GLY A 2 18.64 -20.56 1.27
CA GLY A 2 18.24 -20.10 -0.07
C GLY A 2 16.79 -19.60 -0.07
N ILE A 3 16.36 -19.04 -1.21
CA ILE A 3 14.96 -18.70 -1.46
C ILE A 3 14.25 -19.98 -1.90
N LEU A 4 13.12 -20.29 -1.27
CA LEU A 4 12.19 -21.33 -1.70
C LEU A 4 11.02 -20.67 -2.40
N THR A 5 10.66 -21.17 -3.58
CA THR A 5 9.53 -20.67 -4.38
C THR A 5 8.39 -21.67 -4.35
N VAL A 6 7.16 -21.17 -4.32
CA VAL A 6 5.94 -21.96 -4.45
C VAL A 6 5.17 -21.48 -5.67
N ASP A 7 4.57 -22.40 -6.41
CA ASP A 7 3.75 -22.04 -7.56
C ASP A 7 2.48 -21.33 -7.11
N PHE A 8 2.18 -20.18 -7.71
CA PHE A 8 0.97 -19.45 -7.40
C PHE A 8 -0.24 -20.08 -8.12
N PRO A 9 -1.31 -20.49 -7.41
CA PRO A 9 -2.39 -21.27 -7.99
C PRO A 9 -3.43 -20.39 -8.72
N ALA A 10 -2.98 -19.52 -9.63
CA ALA A 10 -3.83 -18.58 -10.37
C ALA A 10 -5.00 -19.27 -11.08
N ALA A 11 -4.72 -20.26 -11.94
CA ALA A 11 -5.75 -20.96 -12.70
C ALA A 11 -6.77 -21.70 -11.81
N ALA A 12 -6.32 -22.31 -10.71
CA ALA A 12 -7.20 -23.01 -9.76
C ALA A 12 -8.13 -22.05 -9.00
N ALA A 13 -7.71 -20.81 -8.85
CA ALA A 13 -8.50 -19.74 -8.26
C ALA A 13 -9.40 -19.00 -9.27
N GLY A 14 -9.27 -19.28 -10.57
CA GLY A 14 -10.01 -18.58 -11.62
C GLY A 14 -9.38 -17.26 -12.07
N LEU A 15 -8.08 -17.07 -11.82
CA LEU A 15 -7.31 -15.93 -12.33
C LEU A 15 -6.68 -16.25 -13.69
N PRO A 16 -6.42 -15.23 -14.53
CA PRO A 16 -5.61 -15.38 -15.73
C PRO A 16 -4.21 -15.92 -15.42
N GLU A 17 -3.64 -16.65 -16.38
CA GLU A 17 -2.25 -17.10 -16.29
C GLU A 17 -1.30 -15.90 -16.16
N GLY A 18 -0.34 -15.97 -15.24
CA GLY A 18 0.60 -14.89 -14.96
C GLY A 18 0.10 -13.79 -14.02
N CYS A 19 -1.15 -13.85 -13.55
CA CYS A 19 -1.69 -12.95 -12.52
C CYS A 19 -1.30 -13.43 -11.11
N GLU A 20 -0.06 -13.14 -10.70
CA GLU A 20 0.54 -13.57 -9.42
C GLU A 20 0.77 -12.41 -8.44
N SER A 21 0.43 -11.18 -8.82
CA SER A 21 0.58 -9.99 -7.98
C SER A 21 -0.67 -9.10 -8.01
N VAL A 22 -0.89 -8.39 -6.90
CA VAL A 22 -2.05 -7.48 -6.73
C VAL A 22 -2.04 -6.33 -7.75
N ASP A 23 -0.86 -5.89 -8.21
CA ASP A 23 -0.74 -4.82 -9.22
C ASP A 23 -1.20 -5.24 -10.63
N GLN A 24 -1.39 -6.54 -10.86
CA GLN A 24 -1.92 -7.14 -12.09
C GLN A 24 -3.45 -7.31 -12.06
N ILE A 25 -4.10 -7.06 -10.92
CA ILE A 25 -5.56 -7.05 -10.83
C ILE A 25 -6.10 -5.87 -11.66
N THR A 26 -6.93 -6.16 -12.66
CA THR A 26 -7.50 -5.15 -13.57
C THR A 26 -8.97 -4.86 -13.32
N SER A 27 -9.64 -5.67 -12.51
CA SER A 27 -11.05 -5.49 -12.15
C SER A 27 -11.35 -5.99 -10.73
N ASP A 28 -12.36 -5.40 -10.09
CA ASP A 28 -12.69 -5.68 -8.69
C ASP A 28 -13.08 -7.15 -8.45
N ASP A 29 -13.66 -7.82 -9.45
CA ASP A 29 -14.05 -9.23 -9.39
C ASP A 29 -12.87 -10.21 -9.35
N MET A 30 -11.65 -9.77 -9.68
CA MET A 30 -10.45 -10.59 -9.53
C MET A 30 -9.96 -10.64 -8.08
N SER A 31 -10.28 -9.64 -7.25
CA SER A 31 -9.76 -9.55 -5.87
C SER A 31 -10.17 -10.75 -5.00
N PRO A 32 -11.43 -11.23 -5.02
CA PRO A 32 -11.82 -12.46 -4.33
C PRO A 32 -11.08 -13.70 -4.84
N ASN A 33 -10.84 -13.79 -6.16
CA ASN A 33 -10.07 -14.90 -6.74
C ASN A 33 -8.60 -14.86 -6.31
N PHE A 34 -8.00 -13.68 -6.22
CA PHE A 34 -6.65 -13.52 -5.66
C PHE A 34 -6.58 -13.94 -4.20
N ALA A 35 -7.53 -13.48 -3.37
CA ALA A 35 -7.63 -13.93 -1.98
C ALA A 35 -7.77 -15.46 -1.90
N LYS A 36 -8.62 -16.07 -2.72
CA LYS A 36 -8.75 -17.53 -2.82
C LYS A 36 -7.43 -18.20 -3.20
N ALA A 37 -6.70 -17.69 -4.19
CA ALA A 37 -5.40 -18.21 -4.58
C ALA A 37 -4.42 -18.22 -3.40
N THR A 38 -4.41 -17.16 -2.58
CA THR A 38 -3.57 -17.13 -1.38
C THR A 38 -3.92 -18.19 -0.34
N THR A 39 -5.20 -18.57 -0.19
CA THR A 39 -5.59 -19.66 0.73
C THR A 39 -5.10 -21.02 0.26
N LEU A 40 -5.00 -21.24 -1.04
CA LEU A 40 -4.47 -22.48 -1.62
C LEU A 40 -2.96 -22.64 -1.39
N LEU A 41 -2.25 -21.58 -0.97
CA LEU A 41 -0.84 -21.65 -0.57
C LEU A 41 -0.64 -22.31 0.81
N GLN A 42 -1.72 -22.63 1.53
CA GLN A 42 -1.62 -23.29 2.82
C GLN A 42 -0.93 -24.65 2.75
N ASP A 43 -1.35 -25.52 1.83
CA ASP A 43 -0.76 -26.85 1.69
C ASP A 43 0.74 -26.79 1.32
N PRO A 44 1.18 -25.99 0.32
CA PRO A 44 2.60 -25.77 0.07
C PRO A 44 3.37 -25.23 1.29
N LEU A 45 2.81 -24.26 2.02
CA LEU A 45 3.46 -23.71 3.20
C LEU A 45 3.64 -24.78 4.29
N GLU A 46 2.61 -25.58 4.55
CA GLU A 46 2.68 -26.65 5.57
C GLU A 46 3.76 -27.68 5.25
N ARG A 47 3.95 -28.05 3.97
CA ARG A 47 5.05 -28.94 3.56
C ARG A 47 6.42 -28.30 3.84
N ILE A 48 6.59 -27.02 3.49
CA ILE A 48 7.83 -26.28 3.75
C ILE A 48 8.11 -26.21 5.26
N LEU A 49 7.09 -25.94 6.08
CA LEU A 49 7.24 -25.87 7.53
C LEU A 49 7.63 -27.24 8.13
N ASP A 50 7.07 -28.34 7.61
CA ASP A 50 7.43 -29.69 8.08
C ASP A 50 8.87 -30.07 7.72
N GLU A 51 9.32 -29.72 6.50
CA GLU A 51 10.66 -30.03 6.00
C GLU A 51 11.75 -29.15 6.62
N VAL A 52 11.53 -27.83 6.69
CA VAL A 52 12.54 -26.85 7.12
C VAL A 52 12.57 -26.70 8.63
N ARG A 53 11.43 -26.87 9.31
CA ARG A 53 11.27 -26.68 10.76
C ARG A 53 11.90 -25.37 11.30
N PRO A 54 11.49 -24.19 10.79
CA PRO A 54 12.03 -22.92 11.27
C PRO A 54 11.59 -22.60 12.71
N ASP A 55 12.38 -21.79 13.41
CA ASP A 55 12.07 -21.34 14.78
C ASP A 55 10.88 -20.38 14.86
N CYS A 56 10.53 -19.71 13.75
CA CYS A 56 9.44 -18.74 13.67
C CYS A 56 8.96 -18.58 12.22
N LEU A 57 7.68 -18.33 12.04
CA LEU A 57 7.09 -17.88 10.78
C LEU A 57 6.72 -16.40 10.88
N VAL A 58 7.21 -15.55 9.98
CA VAL A 58 6.66 -14.20 9.78
C VAL A 58 5.77 -14.26 8.56
N ALA A 59 4.48 -14.00 8.73
CA ALA A 59 3.49 -14.08 7.66
C ALA A 59 2.62 -12.81 7.63
N ASP A 60 2.34 -12.35 6.42
CA ASP A 60 1.52 -11.19 6.14
C ASP A 60 0.13 -11.28 6.80
N MET A 61 -0.44 -10.14 7.19
CA MET A 61 -1.79 -10.05 7.78
C MET A 61 -2.87 -10.73 6.95
N PHE A 62 -2.76 -10.76 5.61
CA PHE A 62 -3.73 -11.39 4.72
C PHE A 62 -3.72 -12.93 4.81
N PHE A 63 -2.63 -13.56 5.26
CA PHE A 63 -2.55 -15.02 5.40
C PHE A 63 -3.11 -15.47 6.75
N THR A 64 -4.40 -15.25 6.98
CA THR A 64 -5.04 -15.48 8.28
C THR A 64 -4.92 -16.94 8.75
N TRP A 65 -4.92 -17.89 7.81
CA TRP A 65 -4.71 -19.33 7.99
C TRP A 65 -3.30 -19.73 8.43
N ALA A 66 -2.28 -18.86 8.26
CA ALA A 66 -0.89 -19.23 8.53
C ALA A 66 -0.58 -19.44 10.03
N THR A 67 -1.43 -18.93 10.93
CA THR A 67 -1.29 -19.15 12.37
C THR A 67 -1.55 -20.61 12.72
N GLU A 68 -2.64 -21.18 12.20
CA GLU A 68 -2.99 -22.58 12.41
C GLU A 68 -2.02 -23.51 11.68
N ALA A 69 -1.61 -23.14 10.46
CA ALA A 69 -0.61 -23.89 9.70
C ALA A 69 0.71 -24.04 10.46
N ALA A 70 1.23 -22.95 11.05
CA ALA A 70 2.43 -22.98 11.87
C ALA A 70 2.25 -23.76 13.19
N ALA A 71 1.07 -23.63 13.82
CA ALA A 71 0.75 -24.31 15.07
C ALA A 71 0.80 -25.84 14.96
N LYS A 72 0.44 -26.43 13.80
CA LYS A 72 0.55 -27.89 13.53
C LYS A 72 1.96 -28.44 13.78
N PHE A 73 2.98 -27.60 13.60
CA PHE A 73 4.38 -27.97 13.75
C PHE A 73 5.03 -27.40 15.02
N GLY A 74 4.25 -26.73 15.88
CA GLY A 74 4.73 -26.07 17.08
C GLY A 74 5.54 -24.79 16.82
N ILE A 75 5.34 -24.16 15.66
CA ILE A 75 6.10 -22.98 15.23
C ILE A 75 5.33 -21.70 15.59
N PRO A 76 5.93 -20.73 16.31
CA PRO A 76 5.29 -19.45 16.58
C PRO A 76 5.17 -18.63 15.29
N ARG A 77 4.01 -18.01 15.07
CA ARG A 77 3.78 -17.05 13.98
C ARG A 77 3.80 -15.62 14.49
N LEU A 78 4.52 -14.74 13.79
CA LEU A 78 4.40 -13.29 13.89
C LEU A 78 3.63 -12.72 12.69
N VAL A 79 2.72 -11.78 12.94
CA VAL A 79 2.01 -11.04 11.90
C VAL A 79 2.82 -9.81 11.46
N PHE A 80 2.84 -9.53 10.16
CA PHE A 80 3.36 -8.27 9.61
C PHE A 80 2.26 -7.53 8.84
N HIS A 81 1.89 -6.34 9.30
CA HIS A 81 0.84 -5.50 8.66
C HIS A 81 1.39 -4.49 7.64
N GLY A 82 2.65 -4.07 7.81
CA GLY A 82 3.21 -2.98 7.00
C GLY A 82 2.65 -1.58 7.27
N THR A 83 1.90 -1.38 8.36
CA THR A 83 1.30 -0.09 8.77
C THR A 83 1.88 0.46 10.10
N SER A 84 1.35 1.59 10.58
CA SER A 84 1.76 2.27 11.82
C SER A 84 1.00 1.77 13.06
N PHE A 85 1.56 1.98 14.26
CA PHE A 85 0.83 1.71 15.50
C PHE A 85 -0.43 2.56 15.63
N PHE A 86 -0.39 3.82 15.17
CA PHE A 86 -1.56 4.68 15.11
C PHE A 86 -2.74 3.98 14.41
N ALA A 87 -2.50 3.45 13.22
CA ALA A 87 -3.54 2.78 12.43
C ALA A 87 -4.04 1.53 13.14
N LEU A 88 -3.14 0.68 13.66
CA LEU A 88 -3.50 -0.51 14.41
C LEU A 88 -4.38 -0.19 15.63
N CYS A 89 -4.03 0.85 16.40
CA CYS A 89 -4.82 1.29 17.55
C CYS A 89 -6.17 1.87 17.14
N ALA A 90 -6.20 2.68 16.08
CA ALA A 90 -7.42 3.30 15.58
C ALA A 90 -8.41 2.24 15.07
N THR A 91 -7.95 1.28 14.25
CA THR A 91 -8.75 0.17 13.75
C THR A 91 -9.32 -0.67 14.90
N GLU A 92 -8.50 -1.02 15.90
CA GLU A 92 -8.98 -1.82 17.04
C GLU A 92 -10.03 -1.07 17.88
N ASN A 93 -9.84 0.23 18.13
CA ASN A 93 -10.83 1.02 18.87
C ASN A 93 -12.11 1.26 18.05
N MET A 94 -12.01 1.47 16.74
CA MET A 94 -13.17 1.54 15.84
C MET A 94 -13.99 0.25 15.89
N ARG A 95 -13.33 -0.90 15.91
CA ARG A 95 -13.96 -2.20 16.03
C ARG A 95 -14.64 -2.43 17.38
N LEU A 96 -13.93 -2.15 18.47
CA LEU A 96 -14.41 -2.38 19.84
C LEU A 96 -15.62 -1.50 20.18
N TYR A 97 -15.56 -0.22 19.83
CA TYR A 97 -16.54 0.76 20.29
C TYR A 97 -17.59 1.14 19.24
N LYS A 98 -17.28 0.90 17.95
CA LYS A 98 -18.15 1.21 16.81
C LYS A 98 -18.78 2.62 16.86
N PRO A 99 -17.98 3.69 17.11
CA PRO A 99 -18.50 5.06 17.28
C PRO A 99 -19.27 5.57 16.06
N GLN A 100 -18.92 5.08 14.86
CA GLN A 100 -19.60 5.40 13.62
C GLN A 100 -21.08 4.98 13.61
N ARG A 101 -21.49 4.04 14.46
CA ARG A 101 -22.91 3.63 14.58
C ARG A 101 -23.76 4.64 15.36
N GLN A 102 -23.12 5.57 16.06
CA GLN A 102 -23.78 6.56 16.90
C GLN A 102 -24.13 7.84 16.14
N VAL A 103 -23.63 8.00 14.91
CA VAL A 103 -23.91 9.18 14.07
C VAL A 103 -24.99 8.91 13.03
N SER A 104 -25.76 9.96 12.73
CA SER A 104 -26.98 9.92 11.93
C SER A 104 -26.75 10.11 10.42
N SER A 105 -25.64 10.71 10.02
CA SER A 105 -25.27 10.91 8.61
C SER A 105 -23.83 10.50 8.32
N ASP A 106 -23.47 10.43 7.04
CA ASP A 106 -22.13 9.98 6.63
C ASP A 106 -21.02 11.01 6.86
N ASP A 107 -21.39 12.30 6.87
CA ASP A 107 -20.49 13.43 7.11
C ASP A 107 -20.48 13.89 8.57
N GLU A 108 -21.38 13.36 9.41
CA GLU A 108 -21.41 13.71 10.82
C GLU A 108 -20.14 13.20 11.52
N PRO A 109 -19.36 14.11 12.14
CA PRO A 109 -18.04 13.75 12.65
C PRO A 109 -18.13 13.17 14.08
N PHE A 110 -17.43 12.07 14.32
CA PHE A 110 -17.32 11.41 15.63
C PHE A 110 -15.87 11.27 16.07
N PHE A 111 -15.65 11.06 17.36
CA PHE A 111 -14.33 10.77 17.91
C PHE A 111 -14.08 9.27 17.96
N VAL A 112 -12.85 8.86 17.64
CA VAL A 112 -12.39 7.49 17.92
C VAL A 112 -12.12 7.39 19.43
N PRO A 113 -12.85 6.52 20.17
CA PRO A 113 -12.69 6.44 21.62
C PRO A 113 -11.29 5.99 22.03
N ASP A 114 -10.89 6.33 23.25
CA ASP A 114 -9.71 5.84 23.98
C ASP A 114 -8.34 6.02 23.32
N LEU A 115 -8.25 6.65 22.14
CA LEU A 115 -6.94 6.94 21.56
C LEU A 115 -6.17 7.97 22.42
N PRO A 116 -4.81 7.89 22.43
CA PRO A 116 -3.96 8.86 23.12
C PRO A 116 -4.14 10.33 22.69
N HIS A 117 -4.78 10.57 21.54
CA HIS A 117 -5.15 11.88 21.04
C HIS A 117 -6.60 11.84 20.56
N GLN A 118 -7.27 13.00 20.59
CA GLN A 118 -8.62 13.14 20.05
C GLN A 118 -8.57 13.12 18.52
N ILE A 119 -8.94 11.98 17.93
CA ILE A 119 -9.03 11.81 16.48
C ILE A 119 -10.50 11.87 16.07
N LYS A 120 -10.80 12.75 15.13
CA LYS A 120 -12.14 12.95 14.60
C LYS A 120 -12.23 12.38 13.19
N LEU A 121 -13.23 11.53 12.94
CA LEU A 121 -13.48 10.91 11.65
C LEU A 121 -14.96 11.08 11.25
N THR A 122 -15.27 10.86 9.98
CA THR A 122 -16.63 10.69 9.44
C THR A 122 -16.80 9.29 8.87
N LYS A 123 -18.04 8.84 8.60
CA LYS A 123 -18.26 7.52 7.98
C LYS A 123 -17.62 7.44 6.60
N MET A 124 -17.63 8.53 5.84
CA MET A 124 -17.03 8.60 4.49
C MET A 124 -15.52 8.31 4.48
N GLN A 125 -14.84 8.47 5.63
CA GLN A 125 -13.41 8.14 5.76
C GLN A 125 -13.16 6.67 6.10
N LEU A 126 -14.21 5.88 6.33
CA LEU A 126 -14.09 4.46 6.68
C LEU A 126 -14.20 3.55 5.46
N PRO A 127 -13.57 2.36 5.52
CA PRO A 127 -13.83 1.30 4.56
C PRO A 127 -15.32 0.98 4.44
N GLU A 128 -15.78 0.56 3.26
CA GLU A 128 -17.20 0.27 3.00
C GLU A 128 -17.79 -0.79 3.96
N HIS A 129 -16.98 -1.80 4.29
CA HIS A 129 -17.38 -2.85 5.24
C HIS A 129 -17.53 -2.34 6.69
N GLU A 130 -16.95 -1.20 7.03
CA GLU A 130 -17.14 -0.54 8.33
C GLU A 130 -18.29 0.48 8.32
N ARG A 131 -18.68 0.96 7.13
CA ARG A 131 -19.80 1.89 6.92
C ARG A 131 -21.17 1.19 6.99
N SER A 132 -21.26 -0.04 6.49
CA SER A 132 -22.52 -0.80 6.41
C SER A 132 -22.47 -2.08 7.24
N GLU A 133 -23.63 -2.57 7.70
CA GLU A 133 -23.73 -3.90 8.36
C GLU A 133 -23.77 -5.06 7.34
N SER A 134 -23.34 -4.83 6.10
CA SER A 134 -23.37 -5.88 5.08
C SER A 134 -22.26 -6.92 5.35
N GLU A 135 -22.64 -8.18 5.39
CA GLU A 135 -21.70 -9.32 5.47
C GLU A 135 -21.02 -9.54 4.11
N THR A 136 -20.13 -8.62 3.74
CA THR A 136 -19.31 -8.75 2.53
C THR A 136 -18.20 -9.79 2.72
N ASP A 137 -17.61 -10.28 1.63
CA ASP A 137 -16.38 -11.09 1.70
C ASP A 137 -15.26 -10.33 2.42
N PHE A 138 -15.16 -9.02 2.18
CA PHE A 138 -14.15 -8.17 2.81
C PHE A 138 -14.34 -8.07 4.33
N ALA A 139 -15.58 -7.95 4.81
CA ALA A 139 -15.87 -7.96 6.24
C ALA A 139 -15.42 -9.26 6.92
N ARG A 140 -15.60 -10.41 6.24
CA ARG A 140 -15.14 -11.72 6.73
C ARG A 140 -13.61 -11.82 6.75
N ILE A 141 -12.94 -11.30 5.73
CA ILE A 141 -11.47 -11.23 5.67
C ILE A 141 -10.94 -10.37 6.82
N ALA A 142 -11.51 -9.17 7.04
CA ALA A 142 -11.11 -8.27 8.12
C ALA A 142 -11.26 -8.94 9.51
N ALA A 143 -12.41 -9.57 9.77
CA ALA A 143 -12.62 -10.32 11.01
C ALA A 143 -11.60 -11.47 11.19
N SER A 144 -11.26 -12.17 10.11
CA SER A 144 -10.27 -13.25 10.13
C SER A 144 -8.85 -12.74 10.40
N MET A 145 -8.48 -11.55 9.90
CA MET A 145 -7.18 -10.92 10.18
C MET A 145 -7.04 -10.61 11.67
N GLU A 146 -8.08 -10.06 12.28
CA GLU A 146 -8.11 -9.71 13.69
C GLU A 146 -7.99 -10.93 14.59
N GLU A 147 -8.75 -11.99 14.29
CA GLU A 147 -8.69 -13.26 15.01
C GLU A 147 -7.30 -13.90 14.85
N SER A 148 -6.77 -13.90 13.64
CA SER A 148 -5.43 -14.45 13.36
C SER A 148 -4.33 -13.70 14.12
N GLU A 149 -4.42 -12.37 14.22
CA GLU A 149 -3.51 -11.56 15.02
C GLU A 149 -3.60 -11.90 16.51
N LEU A 150 -4.82 -12.02 17.06
CA LEU A 150 -5.05 -12.40 18.45
C LEU A 150 -4.45 -13.76 18.81
N LEU A 151 -4.56 -14.72 17.90
CA LEU A 151 -4.04 -16.08 18.06
C LEU A 151 -2.53 -16.19 17.77
N SER A 152 -1.96 -15.22 17.06
CA SER A 152 -0.54 -15.20 16.73
C SER A 152 0.34 -14.98 17.97
N PHE A 153 1.64 -15.26 17.84
CA PHE A 153 2.60 -15.01 18.91
C PHE A 153 2.81 -13.51 19.19
N GLY A 154 2.55 -12.66 18.19
CA GLY A 154 2.65 -11.22 18.26
C GLY A 154 2.84 -10.57 16.88
N VAL A 155 3.11 -9.26 16.88
CA VAL A 155 3.11 -8.43 15.66
C VAL A 155 4.46 -7.76 15.45
N ILE A 156 4.97 -7.81 14.23
CA ILE A 156 6.08 -6.99 13.76
C ILE A 156 5.51 -5.74 13.08
N VAL A 157 5.99 -4.57 13.51
CA VAL A 157 5.54 -3.28 12.99
C VAL A 157 6.70 -2.56 12.31
N ASN A 158 6.50 -2.16 11.06
CA ASN A 158 7.46 -1.35 10.31
C ASN A 158 7.37 0.14 10.72
N SER A 159 7.71 0.40 11.97
CA SER A 159 7.77 1.72 12.58
C SER A 159 8.95 1.77 13.55
N PHE A 160 9.22 2.93 14.15
CA PHE A 160 10.20 3.10 15.22
C PHE A 160 9.56 3.83 16.40
N TYR A 161 10.05 3.55 17.60
CA TYR A 161 9.37 3.96 18.84
C TYR A 161 9.20 5.48 18.97
N GLU A 162 10.20 6.25 18.58
CA GLU A 162 10.22 7.71 18.69
C GLU A 162 9.24 8.38 17.72
N LEU A 163 8.78 7.70 16.66
CA LEU A 163 7.79 8.25 15.73
C LEU A 163 6.42 8.41 16.38
N GLU A 164 6.03 7.43 17.20
CA GLU A 164 4.65 7.28 17.67
C GLU A 164 4.57 6.63 19.06
N THR A 165 5.45 7.07 19.98
CA THR A 165 5.63 6.52 21.34
C THR A 165 4.30 6.23 22.06
N LYS A 166 3.36 7.19 22.07
CA LYS A 166 2.06 7.01 22.75
C LYS A 166 1.23 5.87 22.16
N TYR A 167 1.30 5.64 20.85
CA TYR A 167 0.55 4.57 20.18
C TYR A 167 1.27 3.22 20.33
N ALA A 168 2.60 3.20 20.29
CA ALA A 168 3.37 2.01 20.58
C ALA A 168 3.14 1.50 22.02
N ASP A 169 3.07 2.41 22.99
CA ASP A 169 2.74 2.06 24.38
C ASP A 169 1.27 1.70 24.54
N TYR A 170 0.34 2.45 23.92
CA TYR A 170 -1.07 2.11 23.94
C TYR A 170 -1.34 0.70 23.40
N TYR A 171 -0.74 0.33 22.26
CA TYR A 171 -0.91 -0.98 21.65
C TYR A 171 -0.43 -2.12 22.56
N ARG A 172 0.70 -1.94 23.25
CA ARG A 172 1.27 -2.96 24.14
C ARG A 172 0.62 -2.99 25.52
N ASP A 173 0.39 -1.83 26.11
CA ASP A 173 0.02 -1.69 27.51
C ASP A 173 -1.49 -1.59 27.71
N VAL A 174 -2.22 -1.00 26.77
CA VAL A 174 -3.70 -0.88 26.86
C VAL A 174 -4.37 -2.00 26.08
N LEU A 175 -4.03 -2.18 24.80
CA LEU A 175 -4.59 -3.26 23.96
C LEU A 175 -3.97 -4.63 24.24
N LYS A 176 -2.94 -4.70 25.11
CA LYS A 176 -2.27 -5.95 25.53
C LYS A 176 -1.71 -6.78 24.39
N ARG A 177 -1.29 -6.12 23.30
CA ARG A 177 -0.71 -6.78 22.13
C ARG A 177 0.79 -6.94 22.29
N ARG A 178 1.30 -8.14 21.99
CA ARG A 178 2.75 -8.35 21.92
C ARG A 178 3.27 -7.83 20.59
N ALA A 179 4.14 -6.83 20.61
CA ALA A 179 4.61 -6.19 19.39
C ALA A 179 6.07 -5.72 19.46
N TRP A 180 6.73 -5.75 18.29
CA TRP A 180 8.09 -5.26 18.09
C TRP A 180 8.12 -4.27 16.92
N HIS A 181 8.70 -3.11 17.15
CA HIS A 181 9.00 -2.13 16.12
C HIS A 181 10.43 -2.33 15.62
N ILE A 182 10.59 -2.51 14.32
CA ILE A 182 11.90 -2.80 13.69
C ILE A 182 12.19 -1.90 12.48
N GLY A 183 11.33 -0.89 12.27
CA GLY A 183 11.41 0.00 11.13
C GLY A 183 12.28 1.24 11.35
N PRO A 184 12.44 2.09 10.32
CA PRO A 184 11.97 1.85 8.95
C PRO A 184 12.83 0.77 8.27
N VAL A 185 12.22 -0.36 7.88
CA VAL A 185 12.98 -1.51 7.32
C VAL A 185 13.61 -1.16 5.98
N SER A 186 13.13 -0.12 5.31
CA SER A 186 13.73 0.43 4.09
C SER A 186 15.16 0.95 4.27
N LEU A 187 15.64 1.12 5.50
CA LEU A 187 17.01 1.56 5.80
C LEU A 187 18.01 0.40 5.94
N CYS A 188 17.58 -0.87 5.83
CA CYS A 188 18.48 -2.03 5.94
C CYS A 188 19.46 -2.13 4.76
N ASN A 189 18.99 -1.83 3.54
CA ASN A 189 19.80 -1.79 2.33
C ASN A 189 20.64 -0.50 2.34
N ARG A 190 21.96 -0.64 2.43
CA ARG A 190 22.88 0.51 2.55
C ARG A 190 23.45 0.94 1.20
N GLU A 191 23.69 0.00 0.30
CA GLU A 191 24.25 0.25 -1.03
C GLU A 191 23.19 0.81 -1.98
N VAL A 192 23.62 1.55 -3.00
CA VAL A 192 22.71 2.21 -3.94
C VAL A 192 22.05 1.17 -4.84
N GLU A 193 22.80 0.15 -5.22
CA GLU A 193 22.37 -1.00 -6.01
C GLU A 193 21.26 -1.77 -5.28
N ASP A 194 21.44 -2.08 -4.00
CA ASP A 194 20.42 -2.73 -3.16
C ASP A 194 19.14 -1.89 -3.02
N LYS A 195 19.25 -0.57 -3.11
CA LYS A 195 18.11 0.35 -3.04
C LYS A 195 17.39 0.46 -4.38
N ALA A 196 18.14 0.41 -5.49
CA ALA A 196 17.64 0.47 -6.86
C ALA A 196 16.91 -0.82 -7.27
N GLN A 197 17.27 -1.95 -6.66
CA GLN A 197 16.59 -3.24 -6.85
C GLN A 197 15.33 -3.42 -5.98
N ARG A 198 14.87 -2.37 -5.27
CA ARG A 198 13.64 -2.44 -4.49
C ARG A 198 12.42 -2.29 -5.40
N GLY A 199 11.80 -3.41 -5.74
CA GLY A 199 10.64 -3.46 -6.61
C GLY A 199 11.04 -3.71 -8.07
N LYS A 200 10.25 -3.22 -9.02
CA LYS A 200 10.54 -3.35 -10.45
C LYS A 200 11.76 -2.51 -10.83
N GLU A 201 12.58 -3.01 -11.76
CA GLU A 201 13.78 -2.33 -12.23
C GLU A 201 13.44 -0.94 -12.77
N ALA A 202 13.99 0.10 -12.14
CA ALA A 202 13.91 1.46 -12.64
C ALA A 202 14.93 1.65 -13.77
N SER A 203 14.56 2.32 -14.86
CA SER A 203 15.53 2.63 -15.93
C SER A 203 16.60 3.61 -15.41
N ILE A 204 17.86 3.16 -15.39
CA ILE A 204 19.00 3.85 -14.78
C ILE A 204 19.29 5.19 -15.46
N ASP A 205 19.21 5.25 -16.80
CA ASP A 205 19.47 6.46 -17.59
C ASP A 205 18.58 7.64 -17.22
N LYS A 206 17.36 7.36 -16.72
CA LYS A 206 16.34 8.38 -16.47
C LYS A 206 16.41 8.90 -15.04
N HIS A 207 16.87 8.08 -14.09
CA HIS A 207 17.21 8.50 -12.74
C HIS A 207 18.24 9.63 -12.74
N GLU A 208 19.32 9.51 -13.53
CA GLU A 208 20.34 10.55 -13.62
C GLU A 208 19.81 11.87 -14.19
N SER A 209 18.95 11.81 -15.20
CA SER A 209 18.39 13.03 -15.82
C SER A 209 17.47 13.80 -14.87
N CYS A 210 16.69 13.08 -14.06
CA CYS A 210 15.81 13.67 -13.04
C CYS A 210 16.64 14.35 -11.94
N LEU A 211 17.70 13.70 -11.46
CA LEU A 211 18.61 14.28 -10.48
C LEU A 211 19.33 15.52 -11.02
N LYS A 212 19.86 15.48 -12.25
CA LYS A 212 20.47 16.64 -12.91
C LYS A 212 19.49 17.81 -13.06
N TRP A 213 18.21 17.53 -13.31
CA TRP A 213 17.17 18.57 -13.34
C TRP A 213 16.91 19.17 -11.96
N LEU A 214 16.86 18.33 -10.90
CA LEU A 214 16.72 18.78 -9.52
C LEU A 214 17.89 19.66 -9.06
N ASP A 215 19.12 19.33 -9.47
CA ASP A 215 20.32 20.13 -9.18
C ASP A 215 20.22 21.58 -9.69
N SER A 216 19.39 21.82 -10.72
CA SER A 216 19.14 23.17 -11.26
C SER A 216 18.11 23.99 -10.49
N LYS A 217 17.43 23.41 -9.48
CA LYS A 217 16.32 24.03 -8.75
C LYS A 217 16.75 24.59 -7.40
N LYS A 218 15.89 25.43 -6.81
CA LYS A 218 16.13 25.93 -5.46
C LYS A 218 15.80 24.83 -4.43
N PRO A 219 16.44 24.83 -3.25
CA PRO A 219 16.03 23.95 -2.16
C PRO A 219 14.54 24.12 -1.82
N ASN A 220 13.85 23.01 -1.57
CA ASN A 220 12.42 22.98 -1.20
C ASN A 220 11.48 23.65 -2.23
N SER A 221 11.84 23.69 -3.52
CA SER A 221 11.04 24.37 -4.55
C SER A 221 10.33 23.44 -5.54
N VAL A 222 10.37 22.13 -5.33
CA VAL A 222 9.82 21.13 -6.24
C VAL A 222 8.88 20.20 -5.48
N ILE A 223 7.69 19.94 -6.05
CA ILE A 223 6.74 18.95 -5.56
C ILE A 223 7.05 17.59 -6.20
N TYR A 224 7.14 16.54 -5.40
CA TYR A 224 7.19 15.16 -5.89
C TYR A 224 5.80 14.52 -5.75
N ILE A 225 5.23 14.06 -6.86
CA ILE A 225 3.94 13.35 -6.89
C ILE A 225 4.18 11.92 -7.36
N CYS A 226 3.85 10.94 -6.52
CA CYS A 226 3.88 9.52 -6.87
C CYS A 226 2.83 8.78 -6.02
N PHE A 227 1.93 8.06 -6.68
CA PHE A 227 0.84 7.32 -6.03
C PHE A 227 1.12 5.81 -5.91
N GLY A 228 2.33 5.37 -6.30
CA GLY A 228 2.71 3.96 -6.33
C GLY A 228 2.11 3.20 -7.52
N SER A 229 2.49 1.94 -7.68
CA SER A 229 2.09 1.09 -8.82
C SER A 229 0.70 0.47 -8.69
N VAL A 230 0.18 0.37 -7.46
CA VAL A 230 -1.10 -0.28 -7.16
C VAL A 230 -2.28 0.60 -7.57
N VAL A 231 -2.16 1.93 -7.44
CA VAL A 231 -3.24 2.86 -7.73
C VAL A 231 -3.40 3.04 -9.25
N LYS A 232 -4.64 2.95 -9.73
CA LYS A 232 -5.02 3.24 -11.11
C LYS A 232 -6.00 4.40 -11.13
N PHE A 233 -5.66 5.46 -11.87
CA PHE A 233 -6.55 6.62 -12.05
C PHE A 233 -7.19 6.57 -13.43
N ASP A 234 -8.45 6.99 -13.50
CA ASP A 234 -9.06 7.32 -14.78
C ASP A 234 -8.43 8.58 -15.39
N VAL A 235 -8.63 8.75 -16.70
CA VAL A 235 -8.07 9.88 -17.46
C VAL A 235 -8.59 11.22 -16.93
N SER A 236 -9.85 11.29 -16.47
CA SER A 236 -10.41 12.51 -15.89
C SER A 236 -9.66 12.95 -14.63
N GLN A 237 -9.31 12.03 -13.74
CA GLN A 237 -8.60 12.33 -12.52
C GLN A 237 -7.15 12.74 -12.80
N LEU A 238 -6.50 12.12 -13.79
CA LEU A 238 -5.19 12.56 -14.28
C LEU A 238 -5.25 13.97 -14.88
N TYR A 239 -6.29 14.28 -15.64
CA TYR A 239 -6.51 15.62 -16.20
C TYR A 239 -6.67 16.69 -15.12
N GLU A 240 -7.47 16.43 -14.09
CA GLU A 240 -7.65 17.37 -12.97
C GLU A 240 -6.35 17.59 -12.18
N ILE A 241 -5.55 16.52 -11.97
CA ILE A 241 -4.22 16.65 -11.34
C ILE A 241 -3.31 17.51 -12.22
N ALA A 242 -3.27 17.25 -13.53
CA ALA A 242 -2.47 18.00 -14.48
C ALA A 242 -2.83 19.49 -14.49
N MET A 243 -4.12 19.82 -14.58
CA MET A 243 -4.59 21.21 -14.50
C MET A 243 -4.24 21.85 -13.17
N GLY A 244 -4.47 21.16 -12.04
CA GLY A 244 -4.12 21.66 -10.71
C GLY A 244 -2.64 21.99 -10.58
N LEU A 245 -1.77 21.13 -11.12
CA LEU A 245 -0.32 21.36 -11.14
C LEU A 245 0.05 22.56 -12.00
N GLU A 246 -0.52 22.70 -13.20
CA GLU A 246 -0.28 23.84 -14.09
C GLU A 246 -0.71 25.17 -13.44
N TYR A 247 -1.94 25.23 -12.91
CA TYR A 247 -2.47 26.43 -12.26
C TYR A 247 -1.75 26.78 -10.96
N SER A 248 -1.13 25.81 -10.28
CA SER A 248 -0.34 26.07 -9.06
C SER A 248 0.91 26.91 -9.31
N GLY A 249 1.41 26.91 -10.56
CA GLY A 249 2.69 27.53 -10.93
C GLY A 249 3.92 26.91 -10.24
N GLN A 250 3.76 25.79 -9.53
CA GLN A 250 4.83 25.09 -8.84
C GLN A 250 5.62 24.22 -9.81
N GLN A 251 6.91 24.04 -9.54
CA GLN A 251 7.71 23.03 -10.23
C GLN A 251 7.40 21.67 -9.64
N PHE A 252 7.30 20.65 -10.48
CA PHE A 252 6.97 19.31 -10.01
C PHE A 252 7.71 18.22 -10.80
N ILE A 253 7.84 17.06 -10.14
CA ILE A 253 8.13 15.77 -10.73
C ILE A 253 6.90 14.91 -10.47
N TRP A 254 6.27 14.41 -11.54
CA TRP A 254 5.10 13.56 -11.41
C TRP A 254 5.35 12.19 -12.02
N VAL A 255 5.23 11.15 -11.20
CA VAL A 255 5.29 9.75 -11.63
C VAL A 255 3.87 9.28 -11.95
N VAL A 256 3.64 8.86 -13.20
CA VAL A 256 2.33 8.45 -13.71
C VAL A 256 2.43 7.05 -14.30
N ARG A 257 1.39 6.23 -14.13
CA ARG A 257 1.30 4.93 -14.82
C ARG A 257 0.73 5.13 -16.22
N ARG A 258 1.43 4.68 -17.26
CA ARG A 258 0.85 4.67 -18.62
C ARG A 258 -0.21 3.56 -18.71
N GLY A 259 -1.36 3.88 -19.30
CA GLY A 259 -2.36 2.87 -19.62
C GLY A 259 -1.84 1.92 -20.70
N GLU A 260 -2.36 0.69 -20.74
CA GLU A 260 -2.00 -0.35 -21.73
C GLU A 260 -2.34 0.06 -23.18
N ASN A 261 -3.18 1.09 -23.36
CA ASN A 261 -3.54 1.63 -24.66
C ASN A 261 -2.64 2.81 -25.04
N GLU A 262 -1.58 2.54 -25.80
CA GLU A 262 -0.66 3.53 -26.41
C GLU A 262 -1.37 4.58 -27.32
N ASN A 263 -2.67 4.42 -27.56
CA ASN A 263 -3.49 5.28 -28.41
C ASN A 263 -4.25 6.40 -27.67
N GLU A 264 -4.22 6.44 -26.34
CA GLU A 264 -4.75 7.59 -25.60
C GLU A 264 -3.73 8.72 -25.64
N SER A 265 -4.02 9.72 -26.47
CA SER A 265 -3.14 10.87 -26.65
C SER A 265 -2.85 11.55 -25.31
N GLU A 266 -1.57 11.72 -25.00
CA GLU A 266 -1.08 12.43 -23.81
C GLU A 266 -1.33 13.95 -23.89
N GLU A 267 -2.44 14.39 -24.50
CA GLU A 267 -2.81 15.80 -24.64
C GLU A 267 -3.02 16.49 -23.29
N TRP A 268 -3.27 15.73 -22.22
CA TRP A 268 -3.49 16.23 -20.87
C TRP A 268 -2.22 16.57 -20.08
N LEU A 269 -1.00 16.21 -20.53
CA LEU A 269 0.23 16.52 -19.79
C LEU A 269 0.62 18.02 -19.91
N PRO A 270 0.88 18.72 -18.78
CA PRO A 270 1.29 20.13 -18.80
C PRO A 270 2.64 20.36 -19.48
N GLU A 271 2.78 21.45 -20.23
CA GLU A 271 4.03 21.77 -20.93
C GLU A 271 5.16 22.18 -19.96
N GLY A 272 6.41 21.75 -20.26
CA GLY A 272 7.62 22.26 -19.58
C GLY A 272 8.03 21.61 -18.24
N ASN A 273 7.37 20.52 -17.82
CA ASN A 273 7.70 19.76 -16.61
C ASN A 273 8.03 18.28 -16.93
N ILE A 274 8.54 17.55 -15.94
CA ILE A 274 8.93 16.14 -16.08
C ILE A 274 7.78 15.25 -15.59
N SER A 275 7.21 14.46 -16.51
CA SER A 275 6.48 13.25 -16.17
C SER A 275 7.39 12.02 -16.31
N LEU A 276 7.30 11.10 -15.36
CA LEU A 276 7.99 9.82 -15.37
C LEU A 276 6.95 8.70 -15.45
N ASP A 277 7.08 7.79 -16.40
CA ASP A 277 6.21 6.62 -16.46
C ASP A 277 6.59 5.58 -15.38
N ILE A 278 5.65 5.08 -14.59
CA ILE A 278 5.92 4.07 -13.55
C ILE A 278 6.20 2.67 -14.14
N ASP A 279 5.71 2.40 -15.36
CA ASP A 279 5.80 1.09 -16.01
C ASP A 279 6.91 1.04 -17.07
N ASN A 280 7.16 2.13 -17.83
CA ASN A 280 8.24 2.20 -18.84
C ASN A 280 9.28 3.33 -18.62
N CYS A 281 9.15 4.10 -17.54
CA CYS A 281 10.04 5.21 -17.19
C CYS A 281 10.18 6.34 -18.23
N ASP A 282 9.45 6.45 -19.35
CA ASP A 282 9.72 7.49 -20.38
C ASP A 282 9.53 8.96 -19.92
N LEU A 283 10.39 9.84 -20.46
CA LEU A 283 10.31 11.30 -20.31
C LEU A 283 9.54 11.90 -21.49
N THR A 284 8.46 12.62 -21.22
CA THR A 284 7.90 13.56 -22.20
C THR A 284 8.16 14.99 -21.77
N ASN A 285 8.91 15.72 -22.60
CA ASN A 285 9.16 17.14 -22.42
C ASN A 285 8.52 17.85 -23.61
N LYS A 286 7.25 18.27 -23.47
CA LYS A 286 6.60 19.06 -24.51
C LYS A 286 7.23 20.46 -24.54
N ARG A 287 7.92 20.76 -25.65
CA ARG A 287 8.46 22.09 -25.92
C ARG A 287 7.32 23.07 -26.17
N ARG A 288 7.42 24.26 -25.57
CA ARG A 288 6.48 25.39 -25.74
C ARG A 288 6.05 25.55 -27.20
N ARG A 289 4.74 25.60 -27.46
CA ARG A 289 4.25 26.13 -28.74
C ARG A 289 4.62 27.62 -28.85
N PRO A 290 5.06 28.10 -30.03
CA PRO A 290 5.29 29.52 -30.24
C PRO A 290 3.98 30.29 -29.99
N THR A 291 4.02 31.26 -29.08
CA THR A 291 2.94 32.23 -28.89
C THR A 291 2.63 32.91 -30.22
N ILE A 292 1.45 32.64 -30.78
CA ILE A 292 0.91 33.42 -31.89
C ILE A 292 0.46 34.75 -31.30
N THR A 293 1.23 35.81 -31.55
CA THR A 293 0.79 37.19 -31.31
C THR A 293 -0.44 37.49 -32.17
N PRO A 294 -1.52 38.06 -31.63
CA PRO A 294 -2.63 38.53 -32.45
C PRO A 294 -2.12 39.66 -33.36
N ARG A 295 -2.31 39.51 -34.68
CA ARG A 295 -2.18 40.65 -35.59
C ARG A 295 -3.34 41.61 -35.27
N GLY A 296 -2.99 42.87 -35.01
CA GLY A 296 -3.95 43.95 -34.81
C GLY A 296 -4.71 44.34 -36.08
#